data_AF-A0A1F8X664-F1
#
_entry.id   AF-A0A1F8X664-F1
#
_cell.length_a   1.000
_cell.length_b   1.000
_cell.length_c   1.000
_cell.angle_alpha   90.00
_cell.angle_beta   90.00
_cell.angle_gamma   90.00
#
_symmetry.space_group_name_H-M   'P 1'
#
loop_
_entity.id
_entity.type
_entity.pdbx_description
1 polymer ?
#
loop_
_entity_poly.entity_id
_entity_poly.type
_entity_poly.pdbx_seq_one_letter_code
_entity_poly.pdbx_strand_id
1 'polypeptide(L)'
;MNFQKFAYLIFFITLLACPQAFSATYTYDNANRLISIDHGNGTVINYTYDANGNLTSTTVIASDLTPPTGSIIINGGGSGTVSTSVSLTLSASDFGGAVTEMRFSHDNSTWTAWESYSTTKAWTLPDGVGTKTVYVQGVGA
;
A
#
# COMPACT_ATOMS: atom_id res chain seq x y z
N MET A 1 -31.89 23.12 14.37
CA MET A 1 -30.45 23.17 14.70
C MET A 1 -29.72 22.26 13.74
N ASN A 2 -28.81 22.87 12.98
CA ASN A 2 -28.16 22.33 11.80
C ASN A 2 -26.94 21.50 12.25
N PHE A 3 -27.04 20.17 12.25
CA PHE A 3 -25.88 19.32 12.47
C PHE A 3 -25.14 19.19 11.14
N GLN A 4 -24.09 19.99 10.97
CA GLN A 4 -23.05 19.74 9.99
C GLN A 4 -22.45 18.36 10.27
N LYS A 5 -22.88 17.35 9.51
CA LYS A 5 -22.30 16.01 9.53
C LYS A 5 -21.06 16.03 8.66
N PHE A 6 -19.89 16.20 9.28
CA PHE A 6 -18.60 16.00 8.62
C PHE A 6 -18.37 14.50 8.46
N ALA A 7 -18.50 13.99 7.24
CA ALA A 7 -17.99 12.68 6.85
C ALA A 7 -16.55 12.89 6.37
N TYR A 8 -15.58 12.53 7.21
CA TYR A 8 -14.21 12.34 6.75
C TYR A 8 -14.15 11.01 6.00
N LEU A 9 -13.96 11.06 4.68
CA LEU A 9 -13.45 9.93 3.93
C LEU A 9 -12.20 10.43 3.20
N ILE A 10 -11.07 9.74 3.47
CA ILE A 10 -9.72 9.87 2.90
C ILE A 10 -8.99 11.21 3.13
N PHE A 11 -8.22 11.28 4.22
CA PHE A 11 -6.74 11.38 4.24
C PHE A 11 -6.25 11.62 5.67
N PHE A 12 -5.70 10.59 6.32
CA PHE A 12 -4.63 10.61 7.34
C PHE A 12 -4.58 9.20 7.94
N ILE A 13 -3.84 8.29 7.31
CA ILE A 13 -3.10 7.33 8.13
C ILE A 13 -1.77 8.03 8.36
N THR A 14 -1.56 8.42 9.61
CA THR A 14 -0.23 8.62 10.17
C THR A 14 0.69 7.59 9.52
N LEU A 15 1.81 8.03 8.98
CA LEU A 15 2.92 7.16 8.64
C LEU A 15 3.24 6.35 9.91
N LEU A 16 2.60 5.19 10.08
CA LEU A 16 3.25 4.06 10.69
C LEU A 16 4.32 3.72 9.67
N ALA A 17 5.42 4.48 9.73
CA ALA A 17 6.69 3.82 9.64
C ALA A 17 6.50 2.67 10.61
N CYS A 18 6.43 1.45 10.08
CA CYS A 18 6.71 0.26 10.87
C CYS A 18 7.85 0.67 11.79
N PRO A 19 7.75 0.57 13.12
CA PRO A 19 8.87 0.87 13.98
C PRO A 19 9.97 -0.10 13.58
N GLN A 20 10.80 0.30 12.63
CA GLN A 20 11.88 -0.52 12.14
C GLN A 20 12.84 -0.55 13.29
N ALA A 21 12.98 -1.73 13.88
CA ALA A 21 14.11 -2.01 14.72
C ALA A 21 15.35 -1.64 13.89
N PHE A 22 16.04 -0.58 14.29
CA PHE A 22 17.29 -0.16 13.66
C PHE A 22 18.39 -1.10 14.15
N SER A 23 18.38 -2.33 13.65
CA SER A 23 19.46 -3.29 13.83
C SER A 23 20.16 -3.47 12.50
N ALA A 24 21.47 -3.27 12.47
CA ALA A 24 22.28 -3.59 11.29
C ALA A 24 23.08 -4.88 11.53
N THR A 25 22.97 -5.85 10.62
CA THR A 25 23.78 -7.06 10.62
C THR A 25 24.89 -6.93 9.58
N TYR A 26 26.13 -7.13 10.02
CA TYR A 26 27.31 -7.04 9.16
C TYR A 26 27.83 -8.46 8.88
N THR A 27 28.00 -8.78 7.60
CA THR A 27 28.53 -10.08 7.17
C THR A 27 29.91 -9.88 6.54
N TYR A 28 30.86 -10.71 6.94
CA TYR A 28 32.24 -10.68 6.45
C TYR A 28 32.59 -11.97 5.71
N ASP A 29 33.50 -11.88 4.75
CA ASP A 29 34.11 -13.06 4.13
C ASP A 29 35.25 -13.65 4.99
N ASN A 30 35.83 -14.77 4.53
CA ASN A 30 36.96 -15.42 5.21
C ASN A 30 38.25 -14.57 5.28
N ALA A 31 38.34 -13.47 4.52
CA ALA A 31 39.43 -12.52 4.57
C ALA A 31 39.14 -11.33 5.50
N ASN A 32 38.08 -11.43 6.31
CA ASN A 32 37.58 -10.37 7.20
C ASN A 32 37.20 -9.07 6.48
N ARG A 33 36.76 -9.15 5.23
CA ARG A 33 36.23 -8.00 4.47
C ARG A 33 34.71 -7.98 4.53
N LEU A 34 34.13 -6.79 4.63
CA LEU A 34 32.67 -6.60 4.72
C LEU A 34 32.00 -6.90 3.38
N ILE A 35 31.11 -7.90 3.32
CA ILE A 35 30.40 -8.28 2.09
C ILE A 35 28.91 -7.94 2.09
N SER A 36 28.31 -7.71 3.26
CA SER A 36 26.90 -7.31 3.35
C SER A 36 26.59 -6.49 4.60
N ILE A 37 25.74 -5.48 4.45
CA ILE A 37 25.07 -4.77 5.55
C ILE A 37 23.57 -4.94 5.34
N ASP A 38 22.91 -5.65 6.25
CA ASP A 38 21.45 -5.71 6.33
C ASP A 38 20.98 -4.75 7.41
N HIS A 39 20.27 -3.68 7.02
CA HIS A 39 19.79 -2.66 7.95
C HIS A 39 18.51 -3.05 8.70
N GLY A 40 17.95 -4.25 8.47
CA GLY A 40 16.72 -4.72 9.08
C GLY A 40 15.47 -3.93 8.65
N ASN A 41 15.67 -2.95 7.76
CA ASN A 41 14.66 -2.02 7.28
C ASN A 41 14.22 -2.32 5.83
N GLY A 42 14.52 -3.52 5.32
CA GLY A 42 14.35 -3.87 3.92
C GLY A 42 15.44 -3.32 3.00
N THR A 43 16.41 -2.55 3.51
CA THR A 43 17.60 -2.13 2.76
C THR A 43 18.78 -3.04 3.06
N VAL A 44 19.35 -3.64 2.02
CA VAL A 44 20.58 -4.44 2.08
C VAL A 44 21.61 -3.85 1.13
N ILE A 45 22.84 -3.69 1.60
CA ILE A 45 23.98 -3.24 0.79
C ILE A 45 24.94 -4.41 0.66
N ASN A 46 25.23 -4.84 -0.56
CA ASN A 46 26.17 -5.91 -0.86
C ASN A 46 27.45 -5.36 -1.52
N TYR A 47 28.59 -5.90 -1.11
CA TYR A 47 29.90 -5.54 -1.63
C TYR A 47 30.56 -6.76 -2.27
N THR A 48 31.13 -6.58 -3.47
CA THR A 48 31.95 -7.61 -4.11
C THR A 48 33.37 -7.11 -4.28
N TYR A 49 34.34 -8.02 -4.16
CA TYR A 49 35.75 -7.72 -4.30
C TYR A 49 36.41 -8.61 -5.34
N ASP A 50 37.47 -8.11 -5.97
CA ASP A 50 38.37 -8.94 -6.76
C ASP A 50 39.30 -9.79 -5.87
N ALA A 51 40.11 -10.63 -6.52
CA ALA A 51 41.09 -11.48 -5.85
C ALA A 51 42.23 -10.70 -5.16
N ASN A 52 42.48 -9.45 -5.56
CA ASN A 52 43.52 -8.60 -4.99
C ASN A 52 43.05 -7.79 -3.77
N GLY A 53 41.76 -7.84 -3.43
CA GLY A 53 41.21 -7.05 -2.33
C GLY A 53 40.44 -5.81 -2.74
N ASN A 54 40.38 -5.48 -4.03
CA ASN A 54 39.77 -4.24 -4.49
C ASN A 54 38.25 -4.40 -4.59
N LEU A 55 37.50 -3.40 -4.13
CA LEU A 55 36.06 -3.37 -4.28
C LEU A 55 35.69 -3.21 -5.76
N THR A 56 34.87 -4.13 -6.27
CA THR A 56 34.44 -4.16 -7.67
C THR A 56 32.98 -3.77 -7.87
N SER A 57 32.12 -3.96 -6.86
CA SER A 57 30.72 -3.56 -6.92
C SER A 57 30.14 -3.25 -5.56
N THR A 58 29.21 -2.30 -5.54
CA THR A 58 28.28 -2.03 -4.43
C THR A 58 26.88 -2.10 -4.99
N THR A 59 26.04 -2.99 -4.45
CA THR A 59 24.63 -3.13 -4.84
C THR A 59 23.74 -2.79 -3.66
N VAL A 60 22.80 -1.86 -3.87
CA VAL A 60 21.77 -1.52 -2.87
C VAL A 60 20.47 -2.19 -3.29
N ILE A 61 19.90 -3.00 -2.41
CA ILE A 61 18.59 -3.62 -2.55
C ILE A 61 17.69 -2.96 -1.52
N ALA A 62 16.57 -2.37 -1.94
CA ALA A 62 15.57 -1.80 -1.03
C ALA A 62 14.20 -2.40 -1.35
N SER A 63 13.55 -2.99 -0.35
CA SER A 63 12.13 -3.33 -0.45
C SER A 63 11.28 -2.07 -0.46
N ASP A 64 10.27 -2.03 -1.32
CA ASP A 64 9.21 -1.03 -1.19
C ASP A 64 8.40 -1.33 0.07
N LEU A 65 8.32 -0.33 0.94
CA LEU A 65 7.58 -0.38 2.19
C LEU A 65 6.53 0.73 2.25
N THR A 66 6.36 1.48 1.16
CA THR A 66 5.34 2.50 1.07
C THR A 66 4.02 1.82 0.74
N PRO A 67 2.98 1.95 1.59
CA PRO A 67 1.68 1.44 1.23
C PRO A 67 1.11 2.23 0.04
N PRO A 68 0.37 1.59 -0.88
CA PRO A 68 -0.34 2.29 -1.92
C PRO A 68 -1.30 3.34 -1.36
N THR A 69 -1.46 4.43 -2.10
CA THR A 69 -2.44 5.49 -1.84
C THR A 69 -3.53 5.45 -2.89
N GLY A 70 -4.73 5.93 -2.58
CA GLY A 70 -5.82 5.96 -3.56
C GLY A 70 -7.07 6.69 -3.10
N SER A 71 -8.04 6.77 -4.01
CA SER A 71 -9.35 7.37 -3.80
C SER A 71 -10.46 6.54 -4.44
N ILE A 72 -11.67 6.71 -3.91
CA ILE A 72 -12.89 6.06 -4.37
C ILE A 72 -13.99 7.12 -4.52
N ILE A 73 -14.72 7.07 -5.63
CA ILE A 73 -15.90 7.89 -5.91
C ILE A 73 -17.07 6.97 -6.25
N ILE A 74 -18.21 7.14 -5.60
CA ILE A 74 -19.43 6.34 -5.85
C ILE A 74 -20.35 7.10 -6.79
N ASN A 75 -20.79 6.47 -7.88
CA ASN A 75 -21.70 7.03 -8.89
C ASN A 75 -21.28 8.44 -9.37
N GLY A 76 -19.98 8.63 -9.62
CA GLY A 76 -19.45 9.92 -10.06
C GLY A 76 -19.56 11.06 -9.04
N GLY A 77 -19.83 10.77 -7.76
CA GLY A 77 -19.92 11.77 -6.69
C GLY A 77 -21.32 12.33 -6.46
N GLY A 78 -22.36 11.62 -6.92
CA GLY A 78 -23.75 12.00 -6.65
C GLY A 78 -24.06 12.07 -5.15
N SER A 79 -25.02 12.92 -4.77
CA SER A 79 -25.40 13.17 -3.37
C SER A 79 -26.18 12.02 -2.70
N GLY A 80 -26.56 11.00 -3.46
CA GLY A 80 -27.27 9.82 -3.00
C GLY A 80 -27.79 8.95 -4.14
N THR A 81 -28.34 7.78 -3.80
CA THR A 81 -28.97 6.86 -4.75
C THR A 81 -30.06 6.06 -4.04
N VAL A 82 -31.09 5.65 -4.79
CA VAL A 82 -32.11 4.68 -4.35
C VAL A 82 -31.83 3.26 -4.86
N SER A 83 -30.81 3.11 -5.70
CA SER A 83 -30.32 1.82 -6.20
C SER A 83 -29.16 1.32 -5.34
N THR A 84 -29.20 0.05 -4.95
CA THR A 84 -28.09 -0.65 -4.30
C THR A 84 -26.98 -0.98 -5.29
N SER A 85 -27.29 -1.10 -6.58
CA SER A 85 -26.28 -1.22 -7.65
C SER A 85 -25.65 0.14 -7.94
N VAL A 86 -24.34 0.24 -7.76
CA VAL A 86 -23.53 1.45 -7.95
C VAL A 86 -22.28 1.17 -8.78
N SER A 87 -21.71 2.22 -9.36
CA SER A 87 -20.39 2.18 -9.99
C SER A 87 -19.38 2.89 -9.09
N LEU A 88 -18.24 2.24 -8.86
CA LEU A 88 -17.09 2.80 -8.16
C LEU A 88 -16.08 3.26 -9.20
N THR A 89 -15.65 4.52 -9.09
CA THR A 89 -14.49 5.06 -9.81
C THR A 89 -13.31 5.11 -8.84
N LEU A 90 -12.20 4.52 -9.24
CA LEU A 90 -11.02 4.29 -8.41
C LEU A 90 -9.79 4.96 -9.02
N SER A 91 -8.94 5.50 -8.14
CA SER A 91 -7.59 5.93 -8.47
C SER A 91 -6.66 5.40 -7.41
N ALA A 92 -5.51 4.84 -7.80
CA ALA A 92 -4.51 4.38 -6.86
C ALA A 92 -3.11 4.56 -7.45
N SER A 93 -2.16 4.86 -6.58
CA SER A 93 -0.75 5.08 -6.90
C SER A 93 0.13 4.53 -5.79
N ASP A 94 1.26 3.96 -6.17
CA ASP A 94 2.19 3.30 -5.26
C ASP A 94 3.62 3.82 -5.50
N PHE A 95 4.42 3.96 -4.45
CA PHE A 95 5.78 4.50 -4.57
C PHE A 95 6.78 3.37 -4.80
N GLY A 96 6.90 2.94 -6.04
CA GLY A 96 7.73 1.79 -6.39
C GLY A 96 7.23 1.11 -7.66
N GLY A 97 5.93 1.26 -7.94
CA GLY A 97 5.33 0.75 -9.15
C GLY A 97 3.85 1.11 -9.30
N ALA A 98 3.12 0.22 -9.97
CA ALA A 98 1.68 0.32 -10.10
C ALA A 98 1.00 -0.53 -9.02
N VAL A 99 -0.20 -0.10 -8.60
CA VAL A 99 -1.09 -0.96 -7.82
C VAL A 99 -1.57 -2.09 -8.73
N THR A 100 -1.33 -3.33 -8.32
CA THR A 100 -1.58 -4.52 -9.14
C THR A 100 -2.89 -5.21 -8.78
N GLU A 101 -3.27 -5.18 -7.50
CA GLU A 101 -4.48 -5.82 -7.00
C GLU A 101 -5.25 -4.89 -6.07
N MET A 102 -6.54 -5.17 -5.94
CA MET A 102 -7.46 -4.46 -5.06
C MET A 102 -8.49 -5.41 -4.44
N ARG A 103 -9.09 -4.99 -3.33
CA ARG A 103 -10.23 -5.66 -2.68
C ARG A 103 -11.13 -4.67 -1.96
N PHE A 104 -12.35 -5.11 -1.66
CA PHE A 104 -13.42 -4.23 -1.16
C PHE A 104 -14.04 -4.75 0.13
N SER A 105 -14.63 -3.83 0.89
CA SER A 105 -15.33 -4.16 2.13
C SER A 105 -16.44 -3.15 2.43
N HIS A 106 -17.46 -3.58 3.16
CA HIS A 106 -18.51 -2.72 3.71
C HIS A 106 -18.22 -2.28 5.16
N ASP A 107 -17.38 -3.02 5.87
CA ASP A 107 -17.21 -2.94 7.32
C ASP A 107 -15.74 -2.77 7.76
N ASN A 108 -14.80 -2.71 6.80
CA ASN A 108 -13.36 -2.67 7.01
C ASN A 108 -12.78 -3.89 7.78
N SER A 109 -13.54 -4.97 7.88
CA SER A 109 -13.18 -6.18 8.62
C SER A 109 -13.29 -7.43 7.73
N THR A 110 -14.41 -7.56 7.04
CA THR A 110 -14.70 -8.63 6.09
C THR A 110 -14.38 -8.13 4.69
N TRP A 111 -13.44 -8.79 4.02
CA TRP A 111 -12.93 -8.37 2.71
C TRP A 111 -13.28 -9.39 1.63
N THR A 112 -13.52 -8.90 0.42
CA THR A 112 -13.55 -9.76 -0.77
C THR A 112 -12.18 -10.41 -1.01
N ALA A 113 -12.16 -11.44 -1.85
CA ALA A 113 -10.90 -11.89 -2.46
C ALA A 113 -10.22 -10.72 -3.21
N TRP A 114 -8.89 -10.79 -3.29
CA TRP A 114 -8.10 -9.90 -4.13
C TRP A 114 -8.45 -10.13 -5.61
N GLU A 115 -8.52 -9.05 -6.36
CA GLU A 115 -8.70 -9.05 -7.82
C GLU A 115 -7.75 -8.04 -8.46
N SER A 116 -7.49 -8.18 -9.76
CA SER A 116 -6.64 -7.23 -10.48
C SER A 116 -7.17 -5.80 -10.38
N TYR A 117 -6.25 -4.85 -10.19
CA TYR A 117 -6.61 -3.44 -10.10
C TYR A 117 -7.30 -2.96 -11.39
N SER A 118 -8.40 -2.24 -11.21
CA SER A 118 -9.17 -1.59 -12.27
C SER A 118 -9.63 -0.22 -11.77
N THR A 119 -9.70 0.75 -12.67
CA THR A 119 -10.19 2.10 -12.35
C THR A 119 -11.71 2.16 -12.20
N THR A 120 -12.42 1.08 -12.54
CA THR A 120 -13.87 0.99 -12.37
C THR A 120 -14.29 -0.38 -11.82
N LYS A 121 -15.29 -0.38 -10.94
CA LYS A 121 -15.89 -1.60 -10.37
C LYS A 121 -17.39 -1.44 -10.20
N ALA A 122 -18.17 -2.37 -10.74
CA ALA A 122 -19.58 -2.52 -10.37
C ALA A 122 -19.68 -3.09 -8.95
N TRP A 123 -20.52 -2.49 -8.11
CA TRP A 123 -20.62 -2.82 -6.70
C TRP A 123 -22.06 -2.79 -6.21
N THR A 124 -22.40 -3.68 -5.28
CA THR A 124 -23.73 -3.76 -4.66
C THR A 124 -23.64 -3.36 -3.20
N LEU A 125 -24.36 -2.31 -2.82
CA LEU A 125 -24.47 -1.87 -1.43
C LEU A 125 -25.44 -2.75 -0.64
N PRO A 126 -25.29 -2.84 0.70
CA PRO A 126 -26.27 -3.51 1.53
C PRO A 126 -27.63 -2.83 1.45
N ASP A 127 -28.70 -3.60 1.58
CA ASP A 127 -30.06 -3.09 1.53
C ASP A 127 -30.39 -2.11 2.69
N GLY A 128 -31.50 -1.39 2.51
CA GLY A 128 -32.08 -0.52 3.51
C GLY A 128 -31.57 0.92 3.47
N VAL A 129 -32.35 1.81 4.12
CA VAL A 129 -32.10 3.25 4.14
C VAL A 129 -30.89 3.63 5.00
N GLY A 130 -30.31 4.80 4.72
CA GLY A 130 -29.22 5.39 5.50
C GLY A 130 -27.87 5.37 4.78
N THR A 131 -26.85 5.90 5.46
CA THR A 131 -25.49 6.00 4.94
C THR A 131 -24.87 4.61 4.82
N LYS A 132 -24.28 4.32 3.65
CA LYS A 132 -23.44 3.13 3.42
C LYS A 132 -22.00 3.57 3.16
N THR A 133 -21.06 2.76 3.59
CA THR A 133 -19.62 2.99 3.39
C THR A 133 -19.04 1.87 2.53
N VAL A 134 -18.08 2.21 1.69
CA VAL A 134 -17.28 1.26 0.92
C VAL A 134 -15.81 1.55 1.24
N TYR A 135 -15.10 0.50 1.64
CA TYR A 135 -13.67 0.50 1.86
C TYR A 135 -12.98 -0.20 0.70
N VAL A 136 -11.79 0.28 0.35
CA VAL A 136 -10.91 -0.32 -0.66
C VAL A 136 -9.51 -0.47 -0.09
N GLN A 137 -8.86 -1.57 -0.42
CA GLN A 137 -7.43 -1.78 -0.21
C GLN A 137 -6.79 -2.13 -1.54
N GLY A 138 -5.55 -1.68 -1.74
CA GLY A 138 -4.71 -2.04 -2.88
C GLY A 138 -3.37 -2.59 -2.41
N VAL A 139 -2.72 -3.37 -3.26
CA VAL A 139 -1.31 -3.77 -3.08
C VAL A 139 -0.50 -3.33 -4.29
N GLY A 140 0.72 -2.84 -4.03
CA GLY A 140 1.73 -2.54 -5.03
C GLY A 140 2.57 -3.77 -5.38
N ALA A 141 3.45 -3.60 -6.38
CA ALA A 141 4.41 -4.61 -6.81
C ALA A 141 5.81 -4.35 -6.22
#